data_AF-V9EGA8-F1
#
_entry.id   AF-V9EGA8-F1
#
_cell.length_a   1.000
_cell.length_b   1.000
_cell.length_c   1.000
_cell.angle_alpha   90.00
_cell.angle_beta   90.00
_cell.angle_gamma   90.00
#
_symmetry.space_group_name_H-M   'P 1'
#
loop_
_entity.id
_entity.type
_entity.pdbx_description
1 polymer ?
#
loop_
_entity_poly.entity_id
_entity_poly.type
_entity_poly.pdbx_seq_one_letter_code
_entity_poly.pdbx_strand_id
1 'polypeptide(L)'
;MEESDEAMVPHCETGMPIAVYPPLSPYTDRWGTHRQVEALAQHSAAVQQMTAEQIGQVKRQQEHLATKKSECLQQQHDRQSAMHEQQQDMKQQMEEHRRFLEEQFRLLKAAEEIVGLQGKRLESLAEAVQPHLQARWGAFEQGAAPPSMNRSSETPAVTVTAGTNLPVPPIYRGSSKKEKRDFMDSYAIYTRRIKALNQGTQASLFVMPLSACIEQSTMVRICGFELFKGERDITETEWKNYFLSAHISDHTAYKTLEREVKSLCMDIELQDAESRLSRLVADFYTIVDRLNMEDVIQTEPKKLSDI
;
A
#
# COMPACT_ATOMS: atom_id res chain seq x y z
N MET A 1 -31.38 6.24 -78.98
CA MET A 1 -31.17 7.48 -79.73
C MET A 1 -30.07 7.18 -80.72
N GLU A 2 -30.40 6.74 -81.93
CA GLU A 2 -30.96 7.60 -83.02
C GLU A 2 -29.96 8.69 -83.39
N GLU A 3 -29.65 8.97 -84.64
CA GLU A 3 -30.07 8.43 -85.93
C GLU A 3 -29.16 9.09 -86.97
N SER A 4 -29.15 8.47 -88.14
CA SER A 4 -28.46 8.75 -89.39
C SER A 4 -28.64 10.17 -89.94
N ASP A 5 -27.76 10.54 -90.88
CA ASP A 5 -28.09 10.89 -92.28
C ASP A 5 -27.97 12.42 -92.46
N GLU A 6 -27.65 13.02 -93.59
CA GLU A 6 -27.68 12.55 -94.97
C GLU A 6 -26.80 13.46 -95.84
N ALA A 7 -26.56 12.97 -97.05
CA ALA A 7 -25.72 13.49 -98.11
C ALA A 7 -26.11 14.87 -98.66
N MET A 8 -25.17 15.49 -99.39
CA MET A 8 -25.46 16.11 -100.69
C MET A 8 -24.19 16.12 -101.56
N VAL A 9 -24.25 15.40 -102.68
CA VAL A 9 -23.37 15.55 -103.85
C VAL A 9 -24.20 16.18 -104.96
N PRO A 10 -23.60 17.03 -105.82
CA PRO A 10 -23.97 17.00 -107.23
C PRO A 10 -22.78 16.76 -108.17
N HIS A 11 -23.11 16.07 -109.27
CA HIS A 11 -22.25 15.49 -110.29
C HIS A 11 -21.76 16.46 -111.38
N CYS A 12 -20.61 16.07 -111.97
CA CYS A 12 -20.16 16.12 -113.38
C CYS A 12 -20.07 17.50 -114.06
N GLU A 13 -19.08 17.83 -114.90
CA GLU A 13 -18.32 16.99 -115.83
C GLU A 13 -17.12 17.80 -116.41
N THR A 14 -16.23 17.08 -117.11
CA THR A 14 -15.34 17.55 -118.19
C THR A 14 -13.91 18.01 -117.86
N GLY A 15 -12.95 17.25 -118.38
CA GLY A 15 -11.64 17.75 -118.81
C GLY A 15 -10.44 17.11 -118.13
N MET A 16 -9.95 15.98 -118.66
CA MET A 16 -8.59 15.50 -118.38
C MET A 16 -7.59 16.32 -119.21
N PRO A 17 -6.50 16.83 -118.61
CA PRO A 17 -5.26 16.99 -119.33
C PRO A 17 -4.13 16.20 -118.67
N ILE A 18 -3.68 15.18 -119.41
CA ILE A 18 -2.29 14.81 -119.70
C ILE A 18 -1.27 15.02 -118.57
N ALA A 19 -0.79 13.88 -118.08
CA ALA A 19 0.32 13.72 -117.17
C ALA A 19 1.58 14.51 -117.61
N VAL A 20 1.98 15.46 -116.77
CA VAL A 20 3.35 15.97 -116.73
C VAL A 20 3.99 15.36 -115.48
N TYR A 21 4.73 14.27 -115.68
CA TYR A 21 5.62 13.74 -114.66
C TYR A 21 6.67 14.80 -114.33
N PRO A 22 6.86 15.17 -113.05
CA PRO A 22 8.08 15.86 -112.65
C PRO A 22 9.26 14.91 -112.93
N PRO A 23 10.39 15.41 -113.46
CA PRO A 23 11.56 14.57 -113.67
C PRO A 23 11.99 13.96 -112.34
N LEU A 24 12.27 12.66 -112.36
CA LEU A 24 12.90 11.92 -111.27
C LEU A 24 14.09 12.73 -110.74
N SER A 25 13.97 13.24 -109.51
CA SER A 25 15.05 13.93 -108.83
C SER A 25 16.21 12.96 -108.62
N PRO A 26 17.43 13.34 -109.00
CA PRO A 26 18.61 12.51 -108.90
C PRO A 26 18.97 12.32 -107.42
N TYR A 27 18.93 11.09 -106.95
CA TYR A 27 19.85 10.52 -105.96
C TYR A 27 20.42 11.52 -104.92
N THR A 28 19.57 12.14 -104.11
CA THR A 28 20.01 12.88 -102.92
C THR A 28 19.58 12.16 -101.66
N ASP A 29 20.61 11.59 -101.03
CA ASP A 29 20.76 11.53 -99.59
C ASP A 29 20.07 10.40 -98.81
N ARG A 30 20.31 9.16 -99.24
CA ARG A 30 20.21 7.96 -98.38
C ARG A 30 21.02 8.10 -97.07
N TRP A 31 22.04 8.96 -97.05
CA TRP A 31 22.91 9.18 -95.89
C TRP A 31 22.33 10.21 -94.90
N GLY A 32 21.72 11.30 -95.39
CA GLY A 32 21.05 12.30 -94.56
C GLY A 32 19.75 11.79 -93.92
N THR A 33 18.95 11.03 -94.65
CA THR A 33 17.74 10.36 -94.10
C THR A 33 18.11 9.30 -93.06
N HIS A 34 19.16 8.50 -93.30
CA HIS A 34 19.66 7.54 -92.32
C HIS A 34 20.12 8.23 -91.02
N ARG A 35 20.93 9.30 -91.11
CA ARG A 35 21.37 10.06 -89.92
C ARG A 35 20.21 10.64 -89.13
N GLN A 36 19.16 11.12 -89.80
CA GLN A 36 18.02 11.73 -89.13
C GLN A 36 17.17 10.70 -88.38
N VAL A 37 16.98 9.51 -88.97
CA VAL A 37 16.35 8.36 -88.31
C VAL A 37 17.19 7.89 -87.12
N GLU A 38 18.52 7.86 -87.28
CA GLU A 38 19.47 7.45 -86.23
C GLU A 38 19.47 8.45 -85.05
N ALA A 39 19.40 9.75 -85.33
CA ALA A 39 19.24 10.79 -84.31
C ALA A 39 17.88 10.70 -83.59
N LEU A 40 16.80 10.41 -84.33
CA LEU A 40 15.47 10.21 -83.74
C LEU A 40 15.43 8.95 -82.86
N ALA A 41 16.11 7.89 -83.27
CA ALA A 41 16.23 6.64 -82.53
C ALA A 41 17.07 6.81 -81.24
N GLN A 42 18.16 7.58 -81.30
CA GLN A 42 18.93 7.92 -80.10
C GLN A 42 18.13 8.78 -79.12
N HIS A 43 17.37 9.76 -79.62
CA HIS A 43 16.50 10.58 -78.80
C HIS A 43 15.36 9.75 -78.18
N SER A 44 14.72 8.86 -78.95
CA SER A 44 13.67 7.99 -78.42
C SER A 44 14.20 7.01 -77.38
N ALA A 45 15.38 6.43 -77.59
CA ALA A 45 16.05 5.57 -76.61
C ALA A 45 16.38 6.31 -75.31
N ALA A 46 16.90 7.55 -75.41
CA ALA A 46 17.19 8.38 -74.25
C ALA A 46 15.92 8.72 -73.45
N VAL A 47 14.83 9.08 -74.15
CA VAL A 47 13.54 9.37 -73.51
C VAL A 47 12.96 8.12 -72.85
N GLN A 48 13.03 6.95 -73.50
CA GLN A 48 12.59 5.67 -72.92
C GLN A 48 13.40 5.30 -71.68
N GLN A 49 14.71 5.52 -71.70
CA GLN A 49 15.57 5.27 -70.55
C GLN A 49 15.22 6.19 -69.37
N MET A 50 15.08 7.49 -69.59
CA MET A 50 14.64 8.42 -68.55
C MET A 50 13.25 8.06 -67.99
N THR A 51 12.34 7.61 -68.85
CA THR A 51 11.00 7.18 -68.44
C THR A 51 11.05 5.91 -67.58
N ALA A 52 11.87 4.93 -67.96
CA ALA A 52 12.07 3.71 -67.18
C ALA A 52 12.69 4.00 -65.81
N GLU A 53 13.65 4.93 -65.75
CA GLU A 53 14.26 5.38 -64.49
C GLU A 53 13.26 6.09 -63.58
N GLN A 54 12.41 6.97 -64.11
CA GLN A 54 11.35 7.63 -63.34
C GLN A 54 10.33 6.61 -62.80
N ILE A 55 9.87 5.67 -63.63
CA ILE A 55 8.97 4.59 -63.19
C ILE A 55 9.63 3.76 -62.08
N GLY A 56 10.93 3.44 -62.23
CA GLY A 56 11.69 2.71 -61.22
C GLY A 56 11.88 3.49 -59.90
N GLN A 57 12.01 4.81 -59.96
CA GLN A 57 12.05 5.67 -58.77
C GLN A 57 10.71 5.71 -58.04
N VAL A 58 9.61 5.93 -58.77
CA VAL A 58 8.26 5.96 -58.22
C VAL A 58 7.91 4.61 -57.58
N LYS A 59 8.26 3.49 -58.25
CA LYS A 59 8.04 2.15 -57.70
C LYS A 59 8.78 1.94 -56.38
N ARG A 60 10.05 2.33 -56.29
CA ARG A 60 10.84 2.26 -55.03
C ARG A 60 10.26 3.14 -53.93
N GLN A 61 9.78 4.34 -54.27
CA GLN A 61 9.12 5.23 -53.31
C GLN A 61 7.82 4.61 -52.81
N GLN A 62 7.04 3.97 -53.68
CA GLN A 62 5.80 3.30 -53.32
C GLN A 62 6.06 2.09 -52.42
N GLU A 63 7.08 1.28 -52.71
CA GLU A 63 7.52 0.16 -51.86
C GLU A 63 7.97 0.68 -50.49
N HIS A 64 8.82 1.71 -50.44
CA HIS A 64 9.26 2.31 -49.18
C HIS A 64 8.09 2.84 -48.33
N LEU A 65 7.13 3.52 -48.98
CA LEU A 65 5.95 4.02 -48.29
C LEU A 65 5.05 2.89 -47.79
N ALA A 66 4.88 1.83 -48.58
CA ALA A 66 4.14 0.64 -48.17
C ALA A 66 4.79 -0.05 -46.96
N THR A 67 6.10 -0.24 -46.98
CA THR A 67 6.87 -0.82 -45.86
C THR A 67 6.71 0.02 -44.59
N LYS A 68 6.95 1.34 -44.68
CA LYS A 68 6.78 2.24 -43.52
C LYS A 68 5.36 2.23 -42.98
N LYS A 69 4.35 2.17 -43.86
CA LYS A 69 2.95 2.10 -43.44
C LYS A 69 2.66 0.79 -42.71
N SER A 70 3.17 -0.35 -43.19
CA SER A 70 3.02 -1.63 -42.51
C SER A 70 3.74 -1.66 -41.16
N GLU A 71 4.96 -1.11 -41.06
CA GLU A 71 5.71 -1.04 -39.81
C GLU A 71 4.99 -0.20 -38.76
N CYS A 72 4.44 0.95 -39.15
CA CYS A 72 3.67 1.81 -38.25
C CYS A 72 2.41 1.11 -37.72
N LEU A 73 1.66 0.45 -38.61
CA LEU A 73 0.46 -0.30 -38.21
C LEU A 73 0.80 -1.50 -37.31
N GLN A 74 1.88 -2.22 -37.61
CA GLN A 74 2.36 -3.33 -36.79
C GLN A 74 2.77 -2.85 -35.41
N GLN A 75 3.58 -1.77 -35.33
CA GLN A 75 4.01 -1.21 -34.06
C GLN A 75 2.82 -0.71 -33.23
N GLN A 76 1.79 -0.15 -33.86
CA GLN A 76 0.57 0.25 -33.17
C GLN A 76 -0.16 -0.95 -32.58
N HIS A 77 -0.28 -2.05 -33.35
CA HIS A 77 -0.88 -3.29 -32.88
C HIS A 77 -0.09 -3.87 -31.69
N ASP A 78 1.23 -3.97 -31.81
CA ASP A 78 2.10 -4.52 -30.76
C ASP A 78 2.00 -3.71 -29.46
N ARG A 79 1.95 -2.37 -29.55
CA ARG A 79 1.72 -1.50 -28.38
C ARG A 79 0.36 -1.75 -27.73
N GLN A 80 -0.68 -1.96 -28.55
CA GLN A 80 -2.03 -2.22 -28.04
C GLN A 80 -2.14 -3.61 -27.38
N SER A 81 -1.46 -4.62 -27.94
CA SER A 81 -1.35 -5.96 -27.37
C SER A 81 -0.58 -5.94 -26.05
N ALA A 82 0.59 -5.28 -26.00
CA ALA A 82 1.39 -5.18 -24.78
C ALA A 82 0.63 -4.49 -23.64
N MET A 83 -0.14 -3.43 -23.93
CA MET A 83 -1.00 -2.78 -22.94
C MET A 83 -2.11 -3.72 -22.42
N HIS A 84 -2.71 -4.54 -23.29
CA HIS A 84 -3.72 -5.52 -22.88
C HIS A 84 -3.13 -6.65 -22.04
N GLU A 85 -1.96 -7.16 -22.43
CA GLU A 85 -1.22 -8.17 -21.68
C GLU A 85 -0.86 -7.66 -20.29
N GLN A 86 -0.30 -6.44 -20.19
CA GLN A 86 -0.01 -5.80 -18.90
C GLN A 86 -1.26 -5.65 -18.02
N GLN A 87 -2.41 -5.31 -18.62
CA GLN A 87 -3.67 -5.21 -17.90
C GLN A 87 -4.16 -6.58 -17.40
N GLN A 88 -3.98 -7.64 -18.20
CA GLN A 88 -4.33 -9.01 -17.81
C GLN A 88 -3.43 -9.52 -16.68
N ASP A 89 -2.12 -9.29 -16.78
CA ASP A 89 -1.16 -9.64 -15.73
C ASP A 89 -1.51 -8.96 -14.41
N MET A 90 -1.80 -7.65 -14.44
CA MET A 90 -2.21 -6.92 -13.24
C MET A 90 -3.51 -7.48 -12.63
N LYS A 91 -4.48 -7.84 -13.46
CA LYS A 91 -5.72 -8.48 -12.99
C LYS A 91 -5.44 -9.84 -12.37
N GLN A 92 -4.57 -10.64 -12.99
CA GLN A 92 -4.21 -11.95 -12.49
C GLN A 92 -3.48 -11.84 -11.14
N GLN A 93 -2.55 -10.90 -11.00
CA GLN A 93 -1.87 -10.66 -9.71
C GLN A 93 -2.83 -10.22 -8.61
N MET A 94 -3.78 -9.33 -8.91
CA MET A 94 -4.80 -8.94 -7.92
C MET A 94 -5.65 -10.13 -7.50
N GLU A 95 -6.01 -10.99 -8.45
CA GLU A 95 -6.81 -12.18 -8.22
C GLU A 95 -6.06 -13.24 -7.42
N GLU A 96 -4.75 -13.39 -7.65
CA GLU A 96 -3.87 -14.23 -6.84
C GLU A 96 -3.72 -13.68 -5.41
N HIS A 97 -3.53 -12.37 -5.25
CA HIS A 97 -3.51 -11.73 -3.94
C HIS A 97 -4.84 -11.90 -3.18
N ARG A 98 -5.98 -11.76 -3.87
CA ARG A 98 -7.31 -12.00 -3.31
C ARG A 98 -7.44 -13.45 -2.82
N ARG A 99 -7.10 -14.42 -3.68
CA ARG A 99 -7.15 -15.85 -3.33
C ARG A 99 -6.23 -16.20 -2.16
N PHE A 100 -5.03 -15.64 -2.12
CA PHE A 100 -4.13 -15.81 -0.98
C PHE A 100 -4.77 -15.32 0.32
N LEU A 101 -5.34 -14.12 0.31
CA LEU A 101 -5.97 -13.53 1.50
C LEU A 101 -7.21 -14.33 1.95
N GLU A 102 -8.00 -14.84 1.01
CA GLU A 102 -9.13 -15.72 1.28
C GLU A 102 -8.70 -17.04 1.94
N GLU A 103 -7.59 -17.63 1.50
CA GLU A 103 -7.07 -18.85 2.11
C GLU A 103 -6.55 -18.58 3.53
N GLN A 104 -5.84 -17.46 3.74
CA GLN A 104 -5.41 -17.05 5.09
C GLN A 104 -6.61 -16.85 6.02
N PHE A 105 -7.67 -16.21 5.53
CA PHE A 105 -8.89 -16.01 6.31
C PHE A 105 -9.61 -17.33 6.62
N ARG A 106 -9.65 -18.27 5.67
CA ARG A 106 -10.24 -19.61 5.89
C ARG A 106 -9.50 -20.36 6.99
N LEU A 107 -8.16 -20.35 6.97
CA LEU A 107 -7.34 -21.00 8.00
C LEU A 107 -7.56 -20.36 9.37
N LEU A 108 -7.61 -19.02 9.44
CA LEU A 108 -7.91 -18.31 10.67
C LEU A 108 -9.29 -18.68 11.24
N LYS A 109 -10.30 -18.80 10.38
CA LYS A 109 -11.65 -19.24 10.80
C LYS A 109 -11.67 -20.66 11.36
N ALA A 110 -10.95 -21.59 10.73
CA ALA A 110 -10.83 -22.95 11.24
C ALA A 110 -10.11 -22.98 12.61
N ALA A 111 -9.07 -22.16 12.79
CA ALA A 111 -8.39 -22.03 14.08
C ALA A 111 -9.29 -21.42 15.17
N GLU A 112 -10.09 -20.39 14.84
CA GLU A 112 -11.09 -19.80 15.74
C GLU A 112 -12.09 -20.84 16.25
N GLU A 113 -12.58 -21.74 15.39
CA GLU A 113 -13.50 -22.81 15.79
C GLU A 113 -12.85 -23.77 16.80
N ILE A 114 -11.60 -24.16 16.58
CA ILE A 114 -10.85 -25.04 17.48
C ILE A 114 -10.62 -24.36 18.84
N VAL A 115 -10.20 -23.10 18.85
CA VAL A 115 -10.01 -22.32 20.07
C VAL A 115 -11.34 -22.12 20.81
N GLY A 116 -12.43 -21.87 20.08
CA GLY A 116 -13.77 -21.77 20.65
C GLY A 116 -14.24 -23.06 21.33
N LEU A 117 -13.91 -24.24 20.78
CA LEU A 117 -14.16 -25.53 21.42
C LEU A 117 -13.33 -25.71 22.69
N GLN A 118 -12.07 -25.25 22.68
CA GLN A 118 -11.21 -25.29 23.85
C GLN A 118 -11.70 -24.35 24.97
N GLY A 119 -12.17 -23.15 24.62
CA GLY A 119 -12.74 -22.18 25.56
C GLY A 119 -13.96 -22.75 26.31
N LYS A 120 -14.90 -23.36 25.57
CA LYS A 120 -16.06 -24.05 26.17
C LYS A 120 -15.66 -25.16 27.14
N ARG A 121 -14.59 -25.90 26.83
CA ARG A 121 -14.05 -26.94 27.71
C ARG A 121 -13.43 -26.37 28.98
N LEU A 122 -12.78 -25.21 28.87
CA LEU A 122 -12.18 -24.51 30.00
C LEU A 122 -13.24 -23.91 30.94
N GLU A 123 -14.31 -23.33 30.37
CA GLU A 123 -15.46 -22.84 31.13
C GLU A 123 -16.15 -23.97 31.90
N SER A 124 -16.39 -25.12 31.26
CA SER A 124 -16.95 -26.30 31.92
C SER A 124 -16.07 -26.81 33.07
N LEU A 125 -14.74 -26.76 32.92
CA LEU A 125 -13.81 -27.14 33.99
C LEU A 125 -13.81 -26.12 35.13
N ALA A 126 -13.88 -24.82 34.81
CA ALA A 126 -13.96 -23.75 35.80
C ALA A 126 -15.22 -23.88 36.65
N GLU A 127 -16.38 -24.13 36.04
CA GLU A 127 -17.64 -24.39 36.73
C GLU A 127 -17.56 -25.62 37.65
N ALA A 128 -16.89 -26.70 37.20
CA ALA A 128 -16.73 -27.92 38.00
C ALA A 128 -15.85 -27.71 39.25
N VAL A 129 -14.87 -26.81 39.18
CA VAL A 129 -13.93 -26.53 40.29
C VAL A 129 -14.44 -25.41 41.22
N GLN A 130 -15.35 -24.57 40.74
CA GLN A 130 -15.94 -23.45 41.49
C GLN A 130 -16.48 -23.80 42.90
N PRO A 131 -17.24 -24.90 43.12
CA PRO A 131 -17.70 -25.25 44.47
C PRO A 131 -16.55 -25.64 45.41
N HIS A 132 -15.48 -26.26 44.90
CA HIS A 132 -14.31 -26.61 45.69
C HIS A 132 -13.50 -25.37 46.08
N LEU A 133 -13.35 -24.41 45.16
CA LEU A 133 -12.69 -23.13 45.45
C LEU A 133 -13.49 -22.36 46.53
N GLN A 134 -14.81 -22.25 46.39
CA GLN A 134 -15.63 -21.50 47.34
C GLN A 134 -15.60 -22.09 48.76
N ALA A 135 -15.52 -23.41 48.90
CA ALA A 135 -15.33 -24.08 50.20
C ALA A 135 -13.97 -23.80 50.85
N ARG A 136 -12.91 -23.63 50.04
CA ARG A 136 -11.54 -23.36 50.53
C ARG A 136 -11.35 -21.90 50.95
N TRP A 137 -11.94 -20.95 50.23
CA TRP A 137 -11.83 -19.52 50.55
C TRP A 137 -12.78 -19.07 51.68
N GLY A 138 -13.95 -19.70 51.83
CA GLY A 138 -14.88 -19.40 52.94
C GLY A 138 -14.32 -19.70 54.34
N ALA A 139 -13.35 -20.61 54.46
CA ALA A 139 -12.65 -20.89 55.71
C ALA A 139 -11.64 -19.80 56.13
N PHE A 140 -11.25 -18.92 55.20
CA PHE A 140 -10.28 -17.85 55.44
C PHE A 140 -10.94 -16.51 55.85
N GLU A 141 -12.20 -16.27 55.47
CA GLU A 141 -12.96 -15.09 55.91
C GLU A 141 -13.47 -15.21 57.36
N GLN A 142 -13.59 -16.42 57.91
CA GLN A 142 -13.99 -16.65 59.30
C GLN A 142 -12.76 -16.62 60.23
N GLY A 143 -12.10 -15.46 60.27
CA GLY A 143 -11.07 -15.16 61.26
C GLY A 143 -11.69 -15.10 62.67
N ALA A 144 -11.21 -15.96 63.56
CA ALA A 144 -11.60 -16.01 64.97
C ALA A 144 -11.34 -14.67 65.67
N ALA A 145 -12.38 -14.08 66.28
CA ALA A 145 -12.29 -12.96 67.21
C ALA A 145 -13.00 -13.32 68.54
N PRO A 146 -12.44 -13.01 69.72
CA PRO A 146 -13.14 -13.15 70.99
C PRO A 146 -14.07 -11.95 71.24
N PRO A 147 -15.14 -12.12 72.04
CA PRO A 147 -16.18 -11.12 72.18
C PRO A 147 -15.82 -10.08 73.25
N SER A 148 -16.07 -8.80 72.94
CA SER A 148 -16.14 -7.75 73.95
C SER A 148 -17.31 -6.82 73.64
N MET A 149 -18.34 -6.90 74.48
CA MET A 149 -19.39 -5.90 74.64
C MET A 149 -18.78 -4.59 75.16
N ASN A 150 -19.07 -3.44 74.52
CA ASN A 150 -20.02 -2.47 75.06
C ASN A 150 -20.15 -1.20 74.20
N ARG A 151 -21.40 -0.73 74.18
CA ARG A 151 -22.00 0.47 73.60
C ARG A 151 -21.46 1.76 74.25
N SER A 152 -21.30 2.85 73.48
CA SER A 152 -21.83 4.22 73.74
C SER A 152 -21.32 5.25 72.73
N SER A 153 -22.12 6.30 72.57
CA SER A 153 -22.24 7.29 71.51
C SER A 153 -21.38 8.57 71.63
N GLU A 154 -21.31 9.29 70.51
CA GLU A 154 -21.35 10.76 70.34
C GLU A 154 -20.08 11.62 70.04
N THR A 155 -20.19 12.30 68.89
CA THR A 155 -19.61 13.58 68.40
C THR A 155 -18.26 13.63 67.65
N PRO A 156 -18.17 14.49 66.60
CA PRO A 156 -17.18 14.36 65.54
C PRO A 156 -15.91 15.12 65.92
N ALA A 157 -14.90 14.39 66.38
CA ALA A 157 -13.54 14.90 66.40
C ALA A 157 -12.99 14.83 64.96
N VAL A 158 -12.61 15.98 64.43
CA VAL A 158 -11.75 16.10 63.25
C VAL A 158 -10.42 15.43 63.59
N THR A 159 -10.34 14.13 63.30
CA THR A 159 -9.08 13.41 63.36
C THR A 159 -8.38 13.65 62.03
N VAL A 160 -7.53 14.67 61.98
CA VAL A 160 -6.48 14.75 60.95
C VAL A 160 -5.46 13.67 61.29
N THR A 161 -5.72 12.44 60.88
CA THR A 161 -4.68 11.44 60.65
C THR A 161 -4.00 11.78 59.32
N ALA A 162 -3.21 12.86 59.30
CA ALA A 162 -2.31 13.16 58.19
C ALA A 162 -1.14 12.18 58.21
N GLY A 163 -1.38 10.98 57.71
CA GLY A 163 -0.36 9.95 57.47
C GLY A 163 -0.67 9.13 56.22
N THR A 164 -1.50 9.66 55.31
CA THR A 164 -1.98 8.93 54.14
C THR A 164 -1.16 9.29 52.90
N ASN A 165 -0.58 8.26 52.29
CA ASN A 165 0.24 8.27 51.07
C ASN A 165 -0.38 9.06 49.92
N LEU A 166 -0.12 10.37 49.82
CA LEU A 166 -0.52 11.16 48.67
C LEU A 166 0.14 10.59 47.40
N PRO A 167 -0.60 10.42 46.29
CA PRO A 167 -0.03 9.93 45.04
C PRO A 167 1.07 10.89 44.58
N VAL A 168 2.28 10.37 44.40
CA VAL A 168 3.41 11.13 43.88
C VAL A 168 3.30 11.17 42.35
N PRO A 169 3.41 12.35 41.71
CA PRO A 169 3.44 12.43 40.25
C PRO A 169 4.69 11.71 39.71
N PRO A 170 4.57 10.92 38.63
CA PRO A 170 5.73 10.30 37.99
C PRO A 170 6.61 11.37 37.34
N ILE A 171 7.92 11.12 37.26
CA ILE A 171 8.88 12.00 36.58
C ILE A 171 9.47 11.28 35.37
N TYR A 172 9.28 11.85 34.17
CA TYR A 172 9.85 11.35 32.93
C TYR A 172 11.31 11.78 32.76
N ARG A 173 12.18 10.80 32.52
CA ARG A 173 13.62 11.00 32.29
C ARG A 173 14.13 10.30 31.02
N GLY A 174 13.23 9.60 30.32
CA GLY A 174 13.60 8.70 29.24
C GLY A 174 13.78 9.38 27.89
N SER A 175 13.96 8.54 26.87
CA SER A 175 13.99 8.96 25.46
C SER A 175 13.33 7.96 24.51
N SER A 176 13.18 6.70 24.93
CA SER A 176 12.63 5.64 24.09
C SER A 176 11.11 5.69 24.01
N LYS A 177 10.54 5.07 22.96
CA LYS A 177 9.07 4.88 22.84
C LYS A 177 8.53 4.11 24.06
N LYS A 178 9.20 3.04 24.49
CA LYS A 178 8.80 2.25 25.67
C LYS A 178 8.70 3.11 26.93
N GLU A 179 9.75 3.89 27.24
CA GLU A 179 9.74 4.77 28.42
C GLU A 179 8.63 5.83 28.36
N LYS A 180 8.29 6.34 27.16
CA LYS A 180 7.16 7.27 26.99
C LYS A 180 5.83 6.60 27.37
N ARG A 181 5.65 5.31 27.01
CA ARG A 181 4.46 4.53 27.38
C ARG A 181 4.39 4.26 28.88
N ASP A 182 5.48 3.73 29.45
CA ASP A 182 5.58 3.42 30.88
C ASP A 182 5.26 4.66 31.73
N PHE A 183 5.71 5.84 31.29
CA PHE A 183 5.39 7.12 31.92
C PHE A 183 3.91 7.47 31.81
N MET A 184 3.29 7.33 30.64
CA MET A 184 1.85 7.61 30.47
C MET A 184 0.96 6.67 31.25
N ASP A 185 1.33 5.38 31.36
CA ASP A 185 0.63 4.41 32.19
C ASP A 185 0.72 4.80 33.67
N SER A 186 1.92 5.15 34.12
CA SER A 186 2.16 5.65 35.49
C SER A 186 1.37 6.93 35.77
N TYR A 187 1.33 7.86 34.80
CA TYR A 187 0.60 9.11 34.92
C TYR A 187 -0.92 8.89 34.93
N ALA A 188 -1.43 7.94 34.14
CA ALA A 188 -2.83 7.54 34.17
C ALA A 188 -3.22 6.95 35.54
N ILE A 189 -2.37 6.11 36.14
CA ILE A 189 -2.58 5.59 37.50
C ILE A 189 -2.58 6.73 38.53
N TYR A 190 -1.59 7.63 38.47
CA TYR A 190 -1.50 8.81 39.33
C TYR A 190 -2.77 9.67 39.27
N THR A 191 -3.20 10.04 38.06
CA THR A 191 -4.40 10.87 37.88
C THR A 191 -5.67 10.17 38.35
N ARG A 192 -5.82 8.85 38.15
CA ARG A 192 -6.94 8.07 38.70
C ARG A 192 -6.95 8.09 40.22
N ARG A 193 -5.80 7.94 40.87
CA ARG A 193 -5.68 8.01 42.34
C ARG A 193 -6.04 9.39 42.89
N ILE A 194 -5.58 10.47 42.24
CA ILE A 194 -5.96 11.84 42.62
C ILE A 194 -7.46 12.07 42.49
N LYS A 195 -8.07 11.62 41.37
CA LYS A 195 -9.52 11.72 41.17
C LYS A 195 -10.32 10.96 42.22
N ALA A 196 -9.89 9.74 42.59
CA ALA A 196 -10.53 8.95 43.64
C ALA A 196 -10.44 9.63 45.02
N LEU A 197 -9.30 10.22 45.36
CA LEU A 197 -9.14 10.96 46.62
C LEU A 197 -10.05 12.19 46.70
N ASN A 198 -10.21 12.92 45.59
CA ASN A 198 -11.12 14.06 45.50
C ASN A 198 -12.60 13.67 45.61
N GLN A 199 -12.95 12.42 45.29
CA GLN A 199 -14.32 11.91 45.46
C GLN A 199 -14.59 11.45 46.90
N GLY A 200 -13.58 10.88 47.57
CA GLY A 200 -13.69 10.35 48.94
C GLY A 200 -13.43 11.37 50.06
N THR A 201 -12.96 12.58 49.72
CA THR A 201 -12.58 13.63 50.69
C THR A 201 -13.19 14.96 50.27
N GLN A 202 -13.46 15.88 51.20
CA GLN A 202 -13.80 17.28 50.87
C GLN A 202 -12.62 18.10 50.29
N ALA A 203 -11.48 17.48 50.01
CA ALA A 203 -10.29 18.12 49.48
C ALA A 203 -10.28 18.13 47.95
N SER A 204 -9.87 19.25 47.35
CA SER A 204 -9.65 19.41 45.91
C SER A 204 -8.16 19.34 45.57
N LEU A 205 -7.61 18.13 45.47
CA LEU A 205 -6.24 17.91 45.05
C LEU A 205 -6.08 18.22 43.55
N PHE A 206 -5.09 19.04 43.23
CA PHE A 206 -4.73 19.38 41.85
C PHE A 206 -3.95 18.24 41.19
N VAL A 207 -4.20 18.02 39.90
CA VAL A 207 -3.43 17.10 39.07
C VAL A 207 -2.25 17.86 38.46
N MET A 208 -1.03 17.41 38.74
CA MET A 208 0.16 18.02 38.16
C MET A 208 0.13 17.91 36.62
N PRO A 209 0.38 19.00 35.87
CA PRO A 209 0.45 18.97 34.41
C PRO A 209 1.61 18.10 33.91
N LEU A 210 1.54 17.67 32.66
CA LEU A 210 2.56 16.80 32.06
C LEU A 210 3.91 17.51 31.98
N SER A 211 3.94 18.80 31.63
CA SER A 211 5.18 19.59 31.59
C SER A 211 5.93 19.56 32.93
N ALA A 212 5.23 19.67 34.06
CA ALA A 212 5.82 19.64 35.39
C ALA A 212 6.29 18.23 35.82
N CYS A 213 5.90 17.20 35.08
CA CYS A 213 6.29 15.81 35.30
C CYS A 213 7.49 15.38 34.43
N ILE A 214 8.20 16.32 33.80
CA ILE A 214 9.37 16.03 32.97
C ILE A 214 10.62 16.61 33.64
N GLU A 215 11.70 15.83 33.70
CA GLU A 215 12.98 16.36 34.17
C GLU A 215 13.48 17.50 33.26
N GLN A 216 14.01 18.57 33.85
CA GLN A 216 14.41 19.78 33.11
C GLN A 216 15.39 19.49 31.96
N SER A 217 16.41 18.67 32.17
CA SER A 217 17.38 18.31 31.12
C SER A 217 16.71 17.56 29.96
N THR A 218 15.77 16.67 30.28
CA THR A 218 14.97 15.93 29.31
C THR A 218 14.00 16.86 28.59
N MET A 219 13.36 17.81 29.28
CA MET A 219 12.48 18.81 28.67
C MET A 219 13.25 19.63 27.63
N VAL A 220 14.41 20.18 27.99
CA VAL A 220 15.27 20.95 27.07
C VAL A 220 15.62 20.13 25.82
N ARG A 221 15.97 18.85 26.00
CA ARG A 221 16.29 17.94 24.90
C ARG A 221 15.09 17.72 23.98
N ILE A 222 13.91 17.45 24.52
CA ILE A 222 12.70 17.21 23.73
C ILE A 222 12.30 18.48 22.96
N CYS A 223 12.25 19.62 23.66
CA CYS A 223 11.92 20.91 23.09
C CYS A 223 12.86 21.27 21.92
N GLY A 224 14.17 21.12 22.12
CA GLY A 224 15.18 21.51 21.13
C GLY A 224 15.33 20.54 19.96
N PHE A 225 15.28 19.23 20.20
CA PHE A 225 15.67 18.23 19.20
C PHE A 225 14.51 17.39 18.64
N GLU A 226 13.36 17.33 19.32
CA GLU A 226 12.21 16.53 18.87
C GLU A 226 11.02 17.40 18.44
N LEU A 227 10.68 18.44 19.23
CA LEU A 227 9.53 19.30 18.98
C LEU A 227 9.88 20.61 18.26
N PHE A 228 11.15 21.01 18.26
CA PHE A 228 11.66 22.25 17.65
C PHE A 228 10.90 23.51 18.11
N LYS A 229 10.60 23.59 19.41
CA LYS A 229 9.85 24.69 20.05
C LYS A 229 10.52 25.12 21.34
N GLY A 230 10.29 26.37 21.77
CA GLY A 230 10.69 26.82 23.09
C GLY A 230 9.85 26.13 24.18
N GLU A 231 10.42 25.96 25.38
CA GLU A 231 9.73 25.30 26.51
C GLU A 231 8.38 25.92 26.86
N ARG A 232 8.25 27.26 26.70
CA ARG A 232 7.02 28.01 27.00
C ARG A 232 5.97 27.95 25.89
N ASP A 233 6.36 27.49 24.70
CA ASP A 233 5.50 27.51 23.51
C ASP A 233 4.76 26.18 23.29
N ILE A 234 5.06 25.17 24.12
CA ILE A 234 4.45 23.84 24.06
C ILE A 234 3.30 23.77 25.04
N THR A 235 2.10 23.51 24.51
CA THR A 235 0.88 23.35 25.29
C THR A 235 0.79 21.97 25.96
N GLU A 236 -0.01 21.86 27.02
CA GLU A 236 -0.27 20.56 27.68
C GLU A 236 -0.86 19.51 26.73
N THR A 237 -1.66 19.94 25.75
CA THR A 237 -2.20 19.05 24.71
C THR A 237 -1.09 18.53 23.80
N GLU A 238 -0.12 19.37 23.44
CA GLU A 238 1.03 18.94 22.64
C GLU A 238 1.93 17.98 23.43
N TRP A 239 2.17 18.23 24.72
CA TRP A 239 2.86 17.27 25.59
C TRP A 239 2.14 15.92 25.63
N LYS A 240 0.82 15.93 25.81
CA LYS A 240 0.00 14.73 25.78
C LYS A 240 0.13 13.97 24.46
N ASN A 241 0.03 14.67 23.33
CA ASN A 241 0.15 14.07 22.01
C ASN A 241 1.56 13.50 21.75
N TYR A 242 2.59 14.22 22.20
CA TYR A 242 3.98 13.78 22.11
C TYR A 242 4.18 12.43 22.81
N PHE A 243 3.69 12.27 24.05
CA PHE A 243 3.81 10.99 24.75
C PHE A 243 2.92 9.90 24.14
N LEU A 244 1.67 10.23 23.79
CA LEU A 244 0.73 9.26 23.21
C LEU A 244 1.14 8.76 21.82
N SER A 245 1.95 9.54 21.08
CA SER A 245 2.53 9.09 19.81
C SER A 245 3.33 7.78 19.94
N ALA A 246 3.84 7.46 21.13
CA ALA A 246 4.57 6.23 21.39
C ALA A 246 3.71 4.96 21.35
N HIS A 247 2.38 5.10 21.44
CA HIS A 247 1.43 4.00 21.27
C HIS A 247 1.01 3.78 19.81
N ILE A 248 1.44 4.64 18.87
CA ILE A 248 1.19 4.44 17.45
C ILE A 248 2.29 3.54 16.90
N SER A 249 1.91 2.32 16.52
CA SER A 249 2.80 1.35 15.90
C SER A 249 3.16 1.81 14.48
N ASP A 250 4.45 1.75 14.12
CA ASP A 250 4.88 2.15 12.78
C ASP A 250 4.38 1.12 11.74
N HIS A 251 4.03 1.55 10.53
CA HIS A 251 3.63 0.64 9.43
C HIS A 251 4.71 -0.41 9.07
N THR A 252 5.96 -0.16 9.43
CA THR A 252 7.10 -1.08 9.29
C THR A 252 7.20 -2.11 10.42
N ALA A 253 6.48 -1.90 11.54
CA ALA A 253 6.53 -2.75 12.70
C ALA A 253 5.99 -4.17 12.40
N TYR A 254 4.96 -4.31 11.55
CA TYR A 254 4.42 -5.63 11.19
C TYR A 254 5.42 -6.47 10.39
N LYS A 255 6.13 -5.86 9.43
CA LYS A 255 7.18 -6.53 8.66
C LYS A 255 8.37 -6.92 9.53
N THR A 256 8.66 -6.10 10.55
CA THR A 256 9.75 -6.36 11.50
C THR A 256 9.36 -7.47 12.47
N LEU A 257 8.13 -7.46 12.99
CA LEU A 257 7.56 -8.51 13.82
C LEU A 257 7.59 -9.85 13.08
N GLU A 258 7.12 -9.89 11.83
CA GLU A 258 7.14 -11.12 11.03
C GLU A 258 8.55 -11.68 10.87
N ARG A 259 9.54 -10.83 10.58
CA ARG A 259 10.93 -11.24 10.44
C ARG A 259 11.48 -11.82 11.74
N GLU A 260 11.25 -11.14 12.85
CA GLU A 260 11.83 -11.52 14.14
C GLU A 260 11.16 -12.75 14.75
N VAL A 261 9.83 -12.85 14.63
CA VAL A 261 9.10 -14.04 15.04
C VAL A 261 9.51 -15.25 14.21
N LYS A 262 9.77 -15.10 12.90
CA LYS A 262 10.32 -16.18 12.07
C LYS A 262 11.72 -16.63 12.50
N SER A 263 12.50 -15.75 13.14
CA SER A 263 13.84 -16.06 13.62
C SER A 263 13.86 -16.63 15.04
N LEU A 264 12.75 -16.58 15.77
CA LEU A 264 12.63 -17.22 17.09
C LEU A 264 12.77 -18.74 16.94
N CYS A 265 13.71 -19.31 17.69
CA CYS A 265 13.89 -20.75 17.78
C CYS A 265 14.00 -21.17 19.23
N MET A 266 13.68 -22.43 19.50
CA MET A 266 13.80 -23.00 20.83
C MET A 266 15.28 -23.16 21.19
N ASP A 267 15.68 -22.64 22.36
CA ASP A 267 17.04 -22.79 22.87
C ASP A 267 17.28 -24.25 23.31
N ILE A 268 18.10 -24.98 22.55
CA ILE A 268 18.38 -26.40 22.80
C ILE A 268 19.44 -26.64 23.89
N GLU A 269 20.14 -25.59 24.34
CA GLU A 269 21.16 -25.69 25.40
C GLU A 269 20.51 -25.85 26.80
N LEU A 270 19.24 -25.46 26.94
CA LEU A 270 18.47 -25.68 28.16
C LEU A 270 18.04 -27.15 28.26
N GLN A 271 18.33 -27.79 29.39
CA GLN A 271 18.05 -29.23 29.60
C GLN A 271 16.54 -29.53 29.65
N ASP A 272 15.78 -28.69 30.36
CA ASP A 272 14.38 -28.90 30.65
C ASP A 272 13.45 -28.31 29.58
N ALA A 273 12.41 -29.07 29.22
CA ALA A 273 11.48 -28.69 28.16
C ALA A 273 10.58 -27.50 28.54
N GLU A 274 10.18 -27.41 29.81
CA GLU A 274 9.38 -26.30 30.32
C GLU A 274 10.19 -24.99 30.30
N SER A 275 11.47 -25.07 30.65
CA SER A 275 12.42 -23.95 30.59
C SER A 275 12.64 -23.47 29.16
N ARG A 276 12.78 -24.41 28.20
CA ARG A 276 12.88 -24.10 26.76
C ARG A 276 11.67 -23.35 26.23
N LEU A 277 10.46 -23.82 26.57
CA LEU A 277 9.22 -23.18 26.16
C LEU A 277 9.05 -21.81 26.83
N SER A 278 9.32 -21.72 28.13
CA SER A 278 9.23 -20.46 28.89
C SER A 278 10.16 -19.39 28.32
N ARG A 279 11.38 -19.77 27.94
CA ARG A 279 12.34 -18.87 27.30
C ARG A 279 11.83 -18.37 25.95
N LEU A 280 11.38 -19.29 25.09
CA LEU A 280 10.85 -18.96 23.77
C LEU A 280 9.65 -17.99 23.84
N VAL A 281 8.75 -18.24 24.79
CA VAL A 281 7.58 -17.39 25.03
C VAL A 281 8.00 -16.01 25.56
N ALA A 282 8.95 -15.95 26.49
CA ALA A 282 9.48 -14.68 26.99
C ALA A 282 10.15 -13.85 25.87
N ASP A 283 10.91 -14.50 24.98
CA ASP A 283 11.56 -13.85 23.85
C ASP A 283 10.53 -13.30 22.85
N PHE A 284 9.44 -14.04 22.60
CA PHE A 284 8.29 -13.57 21.82
C PHE A 284 7.65 -12.31 22.42
N TYR A 285 7.28 -12.34 23.70
CA TYR A 285 6.68 -11.18 24.37
C TYR A 285 7.63 -9.98 24.39
N THR A 286 8.94 -10.22 24.50
CA THR A 286 9.95 -9.17 24.44
C THR A 286 9.98 -8.49 23.06
N ILE A 287 9.86 -9.25 21.98
CA ILE A 287 9.78 -8.70 20.61
C ILE A 287 8.50 -7.88 20.45
N VAL A 288 7.36 -8.40 20.91
CA VAL A 288 6.07 -7.72 20.79
C VAL A 288 6.04 -6.41 21.61
N ASP A 289 6.52 -6.44 22.86
CA ASP A 289 6.61 -5.24 23.72
C ASP A 289 7.56 -4.18 23.10
N ARG A 290 8.69 -4.63 22.57
CA ARG A 290 9.65 -3.73 21.93
C ARG A 290 9.06 -3.06 20.69
N LEU A 291 8.26 -3.78 19.91
CA LEU A 291 7.63 -3.27 18.69
C LEU A 291 6.34 -2.49 18.94
N ASN A 292 5.86 -2.41 20.19
CA ASN A 292 4.56 -1.82 20.55
C ASN A 292 3.43 -2.48 19.74
N MET A 293 3.38 -3.81 19.80
CA MET A 293 2.38 -4.61 19.09
C MET A 293 1.59 -5.48 20.06
N GLU A 294 1.41 -5.01 21.30
CA GLU A 294 0.70 -5.74 22.36
C GLU A 294 -0.78 -5.97 22.01
N ASP A 295 -1.33 -5.14 21.13
CA ASP A 295 -2.61 -5.31 20.47
C ASP A 295 -2.70 -6.56 19.59
N VAL A 296 -1.58 -7.03 19.02
CA VAL A 296 -1.52 -8.32 18.30
C VAL A 296 -1.73 -9.51 19.25
N ILE A 297 -1.37 -9.34 20.53
CA ILE A 297 -1.63 -10.34 21.58
C ILE A 297 -3.11 -10.29 22.03
N GLN A 298 -3.72 -9.09 22.02
CA GLN A 298 -5.10 -8.88 22.49
C GLN A 298 -6.18 -9.14 21.44
N THR A 299 -5.82 -9.30 20.16
CA THR A 299 -6.76 -9.79 19.15
C THR A 299 -7.09 -11.27 19.39
N GLU A 300 -7.94 -11.54 20.38
CA GLU A 300 -8.97 -12.55 20.19
C GLU A 300 -9.80 -12.17 18.95
N PRO A 301 -10.17 -13.11 18.09
CA PRO A 301 -10.99 -12.82 16.92
C PRO A 301 -12.36 -12.30 17.39
N LYS A 302 -12.55 -10.99 17.39
CA LYS A 302 -13.88 -10.38 17.51
C LYS A 302 -14.70 -10.80 16.30
N LYS A 303 -15.69 -11.65 16.58
CA LYS A 303 -16.81 -11.99 15.70
C LYS A 303 -17.41 -10.69 15.12
N LEU A 304 -17.26 -10.49 13.82
CA LEU A 304 -18.08 -9.55 13.05
C LEU A 304 -19.43 -10.23 12.79
N SER A 305 -20.33 -10.14 13.76
CA SER A 305 -21.76 -10.13 13.51
C SER A 305 -22.19 -8.67 13.36
N ASP A 306 -22.90 -8.38 12.28
CA ASP A 306 -23.59 -7.13 11.92
C ASP A 306 -22.75 -6.09 11.16
N ILE A 307 -22.78 -6.19 9.81
CA ILE A 307 -23.41 -5.28 8.83
C ILE A 307 -23.59 -6.05 7.51
#